data_AF-A0A968Q3U9-F1
#
_entry.id   AF-A0A968Q3U9-F1
#
_cell.length_a   1.000
_cell.length_b   1.000
_cell.length_c   1.000
_cell.angle_alpha   90.00
_cell.angle_beta   90.00
_cell.angle_gamma   90.00
#
_symmetry.space_group_name_H-M   'P 1'
#
loop_
_entity.id
_entity.type
_entity.pdbx_description
1 polymer ?
#
loop_
_entity_poly.entity_id
_entity_poly.type
_entity_poly.pdbx_seq_one_letter_code
_entity_poly.pdbx_strand_id
1 'polypeptide(L)'
;MESLIFPIRDRQKSTLTEDKSRLHTVAEWLQQAQKWRSQGNYSEACRALYMALLQRLSDVELIPAQASRTDREYLKLVAKIPSCQSCKLLIATHEQIWFSDTSISSETFERCQQAYQDVDDRLRSLQSLLTRGAS
;
A
#
# COMPACT_ATOMS: atom_id res chain seq x y z
N MET A 1 -34.00 -4.21 -46.63
CA MET A 1 -34.67 -4.50 -45.34
C MET A 1 -34.04 -5.78 -44.82
N GLU A 2 -32.99 -5.65 -44.01
CA GLU A 2 -33.10 -5.65 -42.52
C GLU A 2 -33.38 -7.08 -42.02
N SER A 3 -32.59 -7.73 -41.16
CA SER A 3 -31.58 -7.25 -40.22
C SER A 3 -30.64 -8.39 -39.82
N LEU A 4 -29.38 -8.05 -39.60
CA LEU A 4 -28.37 -8.89 -38.95
C LEU A 4 -28.74 -9.07 -37.47
N ILE A 5 -29.04 -10.30 -37.06
CA ILE A 5 -29.12 -10.66 -35.63
C ILE A 5 -27.83 -11.41 -35.30
N PHE A 6 -26.87 -10.68 -34.74
CA PHE A 6 -25.70 -11.24 -34.09
C PHE A 6 -26.12 -11.96 -32.80
N PRO A 7 -25.59 -13.16 -32.50
CA PRO A 7 -25.79 -13.76 -31.18
C PRO A 7 -25.09 -12.91 -30.13
N ILE A 8 -25.90 -12.44 -29.18
CA ILE A 8 -25.45 -11.74 -27.97
C ILE A 8 -24.58 -12.72 -27.19
N ARG A 9 -23.26 -12.52 -27.28
CA ARG A 9 -22.26 -13.22 -26.48
C ARG A 9 -22.56 -12.91 -25.00
N ASP A 10 -22.81 -13.95 -24.21
CA ASP A 10 -23.04 -13.90 -22.78
C ASP A 10 -22.09 -12.89 -22.11
N ARG A 11 -22.68 -11.75 -21.77
CA ARG A 11 -22.11 -10.74 -20.88
C ARG A 11 -21.98 -11.43 -19.54
N GLN A 12 -20.80 -11.97 -19.25
CA GLN A 12 -20.46 -12.42 -17.90
C GLN A 12 -20.87 -11.29 -16.96
N LYS A 13 -21.88 -11.59 -16.15
CA LYS A 13 -22.46 -10.68 -15.18
C LYS A 13 -21.33 -10.25 -14.27
N SER A 14 -21.01 -8.97 -14.40
CA SER A 14 -20.25 -8.19 -13.47
C SER A 14 -20.73 -8.48 -12.04
N THR A 15 -20.02 -9.33 -11.31
CA THR A 15 -20.07 -9.38 -9.85
C THR A 15 -19.32 -8.15 -9.35
N LEU A 16 -20.00 -7.02 -9.43
CA LEU A 16 -19.54 -5.69 -9.09
C LEU A 16 -20.19 -5.27 -7.76
N THR A 17 -20.20 -6.15 -6.75
CA THR A 17 -20.73 -5.87 -5.40
C THR A 17 -20.33 -6.98 -4.42
N GLU A 18 -19.05 -7.05 -4.08
CA GLU A 18 -18.46 -7.78 -2.93
C GLU A 18 -16.94 -7.54 -3.10
N ASP A 19 -16.34 -6.45 -2.61
CA ASP A 19 -15.97 -6.33 -1.21
C ASP A 19 -15.39 -4.92 -0.95
N LYS A 20 -16.13 -4.05 -0.27
CA LYS A 20 -15.63 -2.72 0.12
C LYS A 20 -15.17 -2.69 1.59
N SER A 21 -15.04 -3.86 2.22
CA SER A 21 -14.87 -4.00 3.67
C SER A 21 -13.96 -5.15 4.11
N ARG A 22 -13.30 -5.88 3.20
CA ARG A 22 -12.17 -6.73 3.55
C ARG A 22 -11.00 -5.83 3.86
N LEU A 23 -10.67 -5.74 5.15
CA LEU A 23 -9.39 -5.25 5.59
C LEU A 23 -8.33 -6.18 4.98
N HIS A 24 -7.64 -5.69 3.97
CA HIS A 24 -6.53 -6.41 3.37
C HIS A 24 -5.39 -6.53 4.39
N THR A 25 -4.91 -7.74 4.55
CA THR A 25 -3.70 -8.04 5.33
C THR A 25 -2.46 -7.44 4.66
N VAL A 26 -1.39 -7.27 5.44
CA VAL A 26 -0.09 -6.84 4.90
C VAL A 26 0.35 -7.72 3.72
N ALA A 27 0.19 -9.04 3.83
CA ALA A 27 0.60 -9.97 2.78
C ALA A 27 -0.17 -9.77 1.46
N GLU A 28 -1.47 -9.52 1.54
CA GLU A 28 -2.30 -9.26 0.36
C GLU A 28 -1.89 -7.96 -0.35
N TRP A 29 -1.58 -6.90 0.41
CA TRP A 29 -1.07 -5.67 -0.18
C TRP A 29 0.27 -5.86 -0.89
N LEU A 30 1.18 -6.66 -0.31
CA LEU A 30 2.47 -6.96 -0.94
C LEU A 30 2.31 -7.81 -2.22
N GLN A 31 1.38 -8.77 -2.22
CA GLN A 31 1.05 -9.51 -3.43
C GLN A 31 0.50 -8.59 -4.52
N GLN A 32 -0.38 -7.65 -4.15
CA GLN A 32 -0.95 -6.69 -5.08
C GLN A 32 0.12 -5.74 -5.64
N ALA A 33 1.07 -5.28 -4.81
CA ALA A 33 2.22 -4.49 -5.24
C ALA A 33 3.04 -5.22 -6.30
N GLN A 34 3.36 -6.50 -6.06
CA GLN A 34 4.12 -7.31 -7.00
C GLN A 34 3.37 -7.55 -8.32
N LYS A 35 2.05 -7.75 -8.25
CA LYS A 35 1.20 -7.87 -9.44
C LYS A 35 1.23 -6.61 -10.29
N TRP A 36 1.04 -5.44 -9.68
CA TRP A 36 1.09 -4.16 -10.40
C TRP A 36 2.47 -3.87 -11.00
N ARG A 37 3.54 -4.19 -10.26
CA ARG A 37 4.92 -4.12 -10.76
C ARG A 37 5.10 -4.95 -12.04
N SER A 38 4.60 -6.20 -12.06
CA SER A 38 4.72 -7.08 -13.23
C SER A 38 4.01 -6.55 -14.48
N GLN A 39 3.03 -5.66 -14.29
CA GLN A 39 2.27 -5.01 -15.35
C GLN A 39 2.86 -3.64 -15.75
N GLY A 40 3.97 -3.23 -15.13
CA GLY A 40 4.58 -1.90 -15.33
C GLY A 40 3.81 -0.75 -14.69
N ASN A 41 2.78 -1.05 -13.88
CA ASN A 41 2.00 -0.01 -13.18
C ASN A 41 2.64 0.31 -11.83
N TYR A 42 3.70 1.09 -11.86
CA TYR A 42 4.47 1.42 -10.65
C TYR A 42 3.73 2.33 -9.68
N SER A 43 2.81 3.17 -10.16
CA SER A 43 1.99 4.03 -9.30
C SER A 43 1.09 3.20 -8.38
N GLU A 44 0.34 2.25 -8.94
CA GLU A 44 -0.50 1.35 -8.14
C GLU A 44 0.32 0.38 -7.30
N ALA A 45 1.52 0.00 -7.77
CA ALA A 45 2.44 -0.80 -6.97
C ALA A 45 2.94 -0.04 -5.72
N CYS A 46 3.35 1.22 -5.86
CA CYS A 46 3.73 2.09 -4.74
C CYS A 46 2.56 2.36 -3.79
N ARG A 47 1.35 2.56 -4.34
CA ARG A 47 0.14 2.71 -3.54
C ARG A 47 -0.13 1.47 -2.68
N ALA A 48 0.04 0.28 -3.24
CA ALA A 48 -0.12 -0.96 -2.49
C ALA A 48 0.94 -1.10 -1.37
N LEU A 49 2.20 -0.69 -1.62
CA LEU A 49 3.25 -0.64 -0.57
C LEU A 49 2.91 0.35 0.55
N TYR A 50 2.35 1.51 0.20
CA TYR A 50 1.86 2.47 1.19
C TYR A 50 0.73 1.87 2.06
N MET A 51 -0.24 1.17 1.46
CA MET A 51 -1.30 0.52 2.21
C MET A 51 -0.76 -0.60 3.13
N ALA A 52 0.22 -1.37 2.66
CA ALA A 52 0.92 -2.37 3.47
C ALA A 52 1.62 -1.73 4.69
N LEU A 53 2.23 -0.56 4.51
CA LEU A 53 2.88 0.19 5.58
C LEU A 53 1.85 0.61 6.65
N LEU A 54 0.72 1.19 6.24
CA LEU A 54 -0.33 1.60 7.18
C LEU A 54 -0.88 0.41 7.97
N GLN A 55 -1.15 -0.70 7.28
CA GLN A 55 -1.63 -1.91 7.94
C GLN A 55 -0.59 -2.43 8.93
N ARG A 56 0.70 -2.46 8.56
CA ARG A 56 1.75 -2.93 9.46
C ARG A 56 1.90 -2.03 10.70
N LEU A 57 1.85 -0.70 10.53
CA LEU A 57 1.89 0.24 11.65
C LEU A 57 0.70 0.07 12.60
N SER A 58 -0.46 -0.32 12.05
CA SER A 58 -1.66 -0.64 12.83
C SER A 58 -1.54 -1.98 13.55
N ASP A 59 -1.02 -3.03 12.88
CA ASP A 59 -0.86 -4.38 13.44
C ASP A 59 0.09 -4.40 14.63
N VAL A 60 1.11 -3.53 14.63
CA VAL A 60 2.06 -3.37 15.74
C VAL A 60 1.62 -2.32 16.77
N GLU A 61 0.38 -1.83 16.66
CA GLU A 61 -0.26 -0.83 17.54
C GLU A 61 0.51 0.50 17.70
N LEU A 62 1.45 0.81 16.79
CA LEU A 62 2.20 2.07 16.83
C LEU A 62 1.37 3.24 16.32
N ILE A 63 0.66 3.05 15.19
CA ILE A 63 -0.20 4.06 14.61
C ILE A 63 -1.47 3.35 14.09
N PRO A 64 -2.64 3.55 14.74
CA PRO A 64 -3.87 2.87 14.32
C PRO A 64 -4.32 3.37 12.95
N ALA A 65 -4.70 2.47 12.05
CA ALA A 65 -5.24 2.86 10.75
C ALA A 65 -6.57 3.62 10.93
N GLN A 66 -6.68 4.80 10.32
CA GLN A 66 -7.90 5.62 10.36
C GLN A 66 -8.21 6.18 8.97
N ALA A 67 -9.44 5.96 8.49
CA ALA A 67 -9.88 6.38 7.15
C ALA A 67 -9.93 7.91 6.97
N SER A 68 -10.15 8.66 8.06
CA SER A 68 -10.16 10.12 8.03
C SER A 68 -8.75 10.73 8.08
N ARG A 69 -7.71 9.91 8.28
CA ARG A 69 -6.35 10.42 8.44
C ARG A 69 -5.71 10.69 7.09
N THR A 70 -5.11 11.86 6.98
CA THR A 70 -4.37 12.32 5.80
C THR A 70 -2.91 11.89 5.82
N ASP A 71 -2.27 11.87 4.65
CA ASP A 71 -0.84 11.57 4.50
C ASP A 71 0.04 12.50 5.36
N ARG A 72 -0.30 13.79 5.41
CA ARG A 72 0.39 14.78 6.26
C ARG A 72 0.32 14.45 7.74
N GLU A 73 -0.79 13.88 8.21
CA GLU A 73 -0.92 13.45 9.60
C GLU A 73 -0.10 12.18 9.85
N TYR A 74 -0.10 11.22 8.93
CA TYR A 74 0.80 10.06 9.03
C TYR A 74 2.27 10.49 9.04
N LEU A 75 2.68 11.44 8.21
CA LEU A 75 4.05 12.00 8.20
C LEU A 75 4.44 12.57 9.58
N LYS A 76 3.54 13.31 10.23
CA LYS A 76 3.78 13.85 11.58
C LYS A 76 3.91 12.76 12.64
N LEU A 77 3.15 11.68 12.52
CA LEU A 77 3.19 10.56 13.46
C LEU A 77 4.47 9.73 13.28
N VAL A 78 4.80 9.33 12.04
CA VAL A 78 6.02 8.55 11.76
C VAL A 78 7.29 9.35 12.05
N ALA A 79 7.24 10.69 11.98
CA ALA A 79 8.38 11.53 12.36
C ALA A 79 8.76 11.41 13.86
N LYS A 80 7.84 10.96 14.72
CA LYS A 80 8.10 10.70 16.14
C LYS A 80 8.76 9.33 16.36
N ILE A 81 8.74 8.45 15.37
CA ILE A 81 9.36 7.14 15.42
C ILE A 81 10.84 7.29 15.01
N PRO A 82 11.81 7.00 15.90
CA PRO A 82 13.22 7.10 15.56
C PRO A 82 13.55 6.27 14.31
N SER A 83 14.32 6.86 13.39
CA SER A 83 14.79 6.19 12.17
C SER A 83 13.72 5.78 11.13
N CYS A 84 12.48 6.27 11.21
CA CYS A 84 11.41 5.99 10.21
C CYS A 84 11.54 6.86 8.95
N GLN A 85 12.76 7.11 8.44
CA GLN A 85 12.93 7.92 7.21
C GLN A 85 12.35 7.20 5.99
N SER A 86 12.49 5.87 5.95
CA SER A 86 11.89 5.00 4.93
C SER A 86 10.36 5.10 4.90
N CYS A 87 9.71 5.31 6.06
CA CYS A 87 8.28 5.55 6.16
C CYS A 87 7.87 6.85 5.45
N LYS A 88 8.66 7.92 5.62
CA LYS A 88 8.41 9.20 4.98
C LYS A 88 8.53 9.11 3.46
N LEU A 89 9.48 8.32 2.95
CA LEU A 89 9.61 8.11 1.52
C LEU A 89 8.33 7.52 0.93
N LEU A 90 7.81 6.44 1.51
CA LEU A 90 6.58 5.79 1.06
C LEU A 90 5.37 6.74 1.08
N ILE A 91 5.22 7.51 2.16
CA ILE A 91 4.09 8.46 2.30
C ILE A 91 4.23 9.63 1.31
N ALA A 92 5.43 10.19 1.14
CA ALA A 92 5.67 11.28 0.20
C ALA A 92 5.48 10.84 -1.27
N THR A 93 5.90 9.62 -1.62
CA THR A 93 5.65 9.06 -2.96
C THR A 93 4.16 8.85 -3.19
N HIS A 94 3.39 8.44 -2.18
CA HIS A 94 1.94 8.38 -2.27
C HIS A 94 1.30 9.76 -2.51
N GLU A 95 1.70 10.79 -1.76
CA GLU A 95 1.24 12.17 -2.03
C GLU A 95 1.57 12.60 -3.46
N GLN A 96 2.78 12.31 -3.95
CA GLN A 96 3.18 12.64 -5.32
C GLN A 96 2.28 11.97 -6.37
N ILE A 97 1.86 10.72 -6.15
CA ILE A 97 0.97 10.00 -7.09
C ILE A 97 -0.38 10.73 -7.26
N TRP A 98 -0.88 11.39 -6.21
CA TRP A 98 -2.17 12.09 -6.24
C TRP A 98 -2.07 13.56 -6.67
N PHE A 99 -0.94 14.21 -6.38
CA PHE A 99 -0.80 15.66 -6.57
C PHE A 99 0.19 16.03 -7.68
N SER A 100 0.81 15.06 -8.35
CA SER A 100 1.71 15.28 -9.48
C SER A 100 1.21 14.53 -10.71
N ASP A 101 1.37 15.14 -11.89
CA ASP A 101 1.16 14.49 -13.19
C ASP A 101 2.33 13.58 -13.61
N THR A 102 3.36 13.44 -12.77
CA THR A 102 4.54 12.64 -13.07
C THR A 102 4.27 11.17 -12.82
N SER A 103 4.44 10.33 -13.84
CA SER A 103 4.37 8.88 -13.68
C SER A 103 5.50 8.36 -12.80
N ILE A 104 5.20 7.35 -11.98
CA ILE A 104 6.20 6.71 -11.13
C ILE A 104 7.08 5.80 -12.01
N SER A 105 8.40 6.00 -11.92
CA SER A 105 9.38 5.16 -12.61
C SER A 105 9.63 3.85 -11.85
N SER A 106 10.20 2.85 -12.53
CA SER A 106 10.65 1.60 -11.90
C SER A 106 11.66 1.84 -10.79
N GLU A 107 12.55 2.82 -10.98
CA GLU A 107 13.56 3.21 -9.99
C GLU A 107 12.90 3.76 -8.70
N THR A 108 11.90 4.64 -8.85
CA THR A 108 11.15 5.15 -7.70
C THR A 108 10.41 4.02 -6.98
N PHE A 109 9.84 3.07 -7.72
CA PHE A 109 9.24 1.88 -7.14
C PHE A 109 10.25 1.03 -6.36
N GLU A 110 11.44 0.77 -6.92
CA GLU A 110 12.49 -0.02 -6.25
C GLU A 110 12.93 0.65 -4.94
N ARG A 111 13.08 1.98 -4.94
CA ARG A 111 13.35 2.75 -3.72
C ARG A 111 12.22 2.61 -2.70
N CYS A 112 10.95 2.63 -3.13
CA CYS A 112 9.80 2.41 -2.24
C CYS A 112 9.78 0.98 -1.69
N GLN A 113 10.10 -0.01 -2.52
CA GLN A 113 10.14 -1.41 -2.12
C GLN A 113 11.23 -1.65 -1.07
N GLN A 114 12.44 -1.11 -1.29
CA GLN A 114 13.52 -1.19 -0.33
C GLN A 114 13.14 -0.49 0.99
N ALA A 115 12.58 0.72 0.89
CA ALA A 115 12.12 1.45 2.06
C ALA A 115 11.06 0.67 2.86
N TYR A 116 10.15 -0.03 2.19
CA TYR A 116 9.18 -0.87 2.89
C TYR A 116 9.85 -2.02 3.65
N GLN A 117 10.81 -2.72 3.03
CA GLN A 117 11.55 -3.82 3.65
C GLN A 117 12.31 -3.35 4.89
N ASP A 118 13.02 -2.21 4.79
CA ASP A 118 13.75 -1.62 5.92
C ASP A 118 12.81 -1.32 7.10
N VAL A 119 11.60 -0.84 6.81
CA VAL A 119 10.59 -0.57 7.84
C VAL A 119 10.08 -1.87 8.45
N ASP A 120 9.75 -2.88 7.65
CA ASP A 120 9.25 -4.17 8.16
C ASP A 120 10.25 -4.83 9.11
N ASP A 121 11.52 -4.87 8.71
CA ASP A 121 12.61 -5.46 9.49
C ASP A 121 12.84 -4.68 10.79
N ARG A 122 12.79 -3.35 10.73
CA ARG A 122 12.94 -2.51 11.92
C ARG A 122 11.77 -2.69 12.89
N LEU A 123 10.53 -2.72 12.39
CA LEU A 123 9.35 -2.94 13.22
C LEU A 123 9.36 -4.32 13.87
N ARG A 124 9.73 -5.36 13.13
CA ARG A 124 9.91 -6.72 13.66
C ARG A 124 10.97 -6.77 14.76
N SER A 125 12.09 -6.07 14.55
CA SER A 125 13.17 -5.97 15.54
C SER A 125 12.69 -5.27 16.81
N LEU A 126 11.95 -4.16 16.70
CA LEU A 126 11.39 -3.44 17.85
C LEU A 126 10.39 -4.31 18.63
N GLN A 127 9.49 -5.02 17.95
CA GLN A 127 8.56 -5.94 18.60
C GLN A 127 9.29 -7.06 19.37
N SER A 128 10.34 -7.63 18.79
CA SER A 128 11.14 -8.66 19.48
C SER A 128 11.87 -8.12 20.72
N LEU A 129 12.23 -6.84 20.76
CA LEU A 129 12.88 -6.24 21.94
C LEU A 129 11.86 -5.97 23.05
N LEU A 130 10.65 -5.51 22.69
CA LEU A 130 9.57 -5.26 23.65
C LEU A 130 9.09 -6.55 24.33
N THR A 131 9.02 -7.68 23.61
CA THR A 131 8.57 -8.96 24.18
C THR A 131 9.62 -9.64 25.06
N ARG A 132 10.92 -9.42 24.82
CA ARG A 132 12.02 -9.98 25.63
C ARG A 132 12.25 -9.23 26.95
N GLY A 133 11.84 -7.97 27.06
CA GLY A 133 11.96 -7.17 28.28
C GLY A 133 10.84 -7.39 29.31
N ALA A 134 9.83 -8.21 28.98
CA ALA A 134 8.64 -8.43 29.79
C ALA A 134 8.65 -9.79 30.55
N SER A 135 9.82 -10.39 30.78
CA SER A 135 10.00 -11.64 31.53
C SER A 135 10.78 -11.43 32.82
#